data_AF-I8WKE6-F1
#
_entry.id   AF-I8WKE6-F1
#
_cell.length_a   1.000
_cell.length_b   1.000
_cell.length_c   1.000
_cell.angle_alpha   90.00
_cell.angle_beta   90.00
_cell.angle_gamma   90.00
#
_symmetry.space_group_name_H-M   'P 1'
#
loop_
_entity.id
_entity.type
_entity.pdbx_description
1 polymer ?
#
loop_
_entity_poly.entity_id
_entity_poly.type
_entity_poly.pdbx_seq_one_letter_code
_entity_poly.pdbx_strand_id
1 'polypeptide(L)'
;MEVVSIPLQGYLRHGDSVQNESTIAPGEIQVMSTGTGIYHSEYNASKTEDAKFLQIWIIPNVEGTKPEYHNYDIRPLLKRNELATFISPSGNTPAHLLQDAWFSMGTLDAGQSVTYRMHKPRTGVYIFIIEGEINIAGENLGST
;
A
#
# COMPACT_ATOMS: atom_id res chain seq x y z
N MET A 1 -14.75 4.71 -0.67
CA MET A 1 -13.77 3.65 -0.36
C MET A 1 -12.41 4.17 -0.78
N GLU A 2 -11.38 3.93 0.02
CA GLU A 2 -9.99 4.18 -0.36
C GLU A 2 -9.36 2.84 -0.78
N VAL A 3 -8.83 2.77 -1.99
CA VAL A 3 -8.24 1.55 -2.55
C VAL A 3 -6.75 1.79 -2.78
N VAL A 4 -5.92 0.92 -2.21
CA VAL A 4 -4.47 0.95 -2.36
C VAL A 4 -4.02 -0.33 -3.04
N SER A 5 -3.36 -0.21 -4.19
CA SER A 5 -2.75 -1.32 -4.92
C SER A 5 -1.21 -1.24 -4.83
N ILE A 6 -0.57 -2.33 -4.42
CA ILE A 6 0.88 -2.45 -4.24
C ILE A 6 1.40 -3.65 -5.04
N PRO A 7 1.97 -3.44 -6.25
CA PRO A 7 2.60 -4.51 -7.00
C PRO A 7 3.82 -5.08 -6.27
N LEU A 8 3.86 -6.40 -6.17
CA LEU A 8 4.96 -7.18 -5.60
C LEU A 8 5.80 -7.86 -6.71
N GLN A 9 5.15 -8.26 -7.80
CA GLN A 9 5.75 -8.88 -8.97
C GLN A 9 4.96 -8.52 -10.22
N GLY A 10 5.64 -8.38 -11.37
CA GLY A 10 5.00 -8.03 -12.64
C GLY A 10 4.49 -6.58 -12.63
N TYR A 11 3.50 -6.29 -13.46
CA TYR A 11 3.01 -4.93 -13.66
C TYR A 11 1.48 -4.90 -13.66
N LEU A 12 0.90 -3.92 -12.97
CA LEU A 12 -0.55 -3.74 -12.92
C LEU A 12 -0.95 -2.57 -13.81
N ARG A 13 -1.80 -2.81 -14.80
CA ARG A 13 -2.37 -1.74 -15.62
C ARG A 13 -3.74 -1.36 -15.12
N HIS A 14 -3.91 -0.09 -14.79
CA HIS A 14 -5.17 0.52 -14.37
C HIS A 14 -5.78 1.33 -15.52
N GLY A 15 -7.10 1.27 -15.62
CA GLY A 15 -7.91 2.20 -16.40
C GLY A 15 -9.21 2.53 -15.64
N ASP A 16 -9.74 3.74 -15.78
CA ASP A 16 -11.01 4.10 -15.15
C ASP A 16 -11.95 4.98 -16.00
N SER A 17 -13.17 5.16 -15.50
CA SER A 17 -14.24 5.92 -16.15
C SER A 17 -13.97 7.42 -16.26
N VAL A 18 -12.96 7.94 -15.57
CA VAL A 18 -12.53 9.35 -15.68
C VAL A 18 -11.27 9.50 -16.54
N GLN A 19 -10.93 8.46 -17.32
CA GLN A 19 -9.84 8.42 -18.29
C GLN A 19 -8.43 8.45 -17.69
N ASN A 20 -8.26 8.07 -16.41
CA ASN A 20 -6.92 7.74 -15.94
C ASN A 20 -6.50 6.41 -16.54
N GLU A 21 -5.25 6.33 -16.95
CA GLU A 21 -4.61 5.10 -17.40
C GLU A 21 -3.18 5.09 -16.88
N SER A 22 -2.77 3.99 -16.27
CA SER A 22 -1.38 3.87 -15.83
C SER A 22 -0.93 2.42 -15.76
N THR A 23 0.38 2.21 -15.82
CA THR A 23 1.01 0.95 -15.46
C THR A 23 1.81 1.17 -14.19
N ILE A 24 1.57 0.35 -13.17
CA ILE A 24 2.14 0.44 -11.84
C ILE A 24 3.14 -0.71 -11.70
N ALA A 25 4.38 -0.38 -11.40
CA ALA A 25 5.48 -1.34 -11.25
C ALA A 25 5.79 -1.64 -9.78
N PRO A 26 6.54 -2.72 -9.46
CA PRO A 26 6.97 -2.99 -8.09
C PRO A 26 7.83 -1.84 -7.55
N GLY A 27 7.55 -1.42 -6.32
CA GLY A 27 8.15 -0.23 -5.71
C GLY A 27 7.37 1.07 -5.98
N GLU A 28 6.34 1.01 -6.82
CA GLU A 28 5.31 2.04 -6.91
C GLU A 28 4.05 1.59 -6.16
N ILE A 29 3.19 2.55 -5.85
CA ILE A 29 1.86 2.29 -5.33
C ILE A 29 0.83 3.10 -6.10
N GLN A 30 -0.38 2.58 -6.13
CA GLN A 30 -1.56 3.29 -6.61
C GLN A 30 -2.51 3.52 -5.44
N VAL A 31 -3.04 4.74 -5.35
CA VAL A 31 -4.03 5.15 -4.37
C VAL A 31 -5.21 5.75 -5.10
N MET A 32 -6.40 5.25 -4.82
CA MET A 32 -7.65 5.68 -5.45
C MET A 32 -8.72 5.91 -4.40
N SER A 33 -9.27 7.12 -4.37
CA SER A 33 -10.49 7.43 -3.63
C SER A 33 -11.67 7.25 -4.58
N THR A 34 -12.58 6.31 -4.28
CA THR A 34 -13.74 6.04 -5.16
C THR A 34 -14.79 7.16 -5.11
N GLY A 35 -14.81 7.94 -4.02
CA GLY A 35 -15.70 9.08 -3.85
C GLY A 35 -17.18 8.73 -4.09
N THR A 36 -17.86 9.57 -4.86
CA THR A 36 -19.25 9.40 -5.34
C THR A 36 -19.47 8.18 -6.24
N GLY A 37 -18.41 7.48 -6.64
CA GLY A 37 -18.46 6.29 -7.48
C GLY A 37 -17.53 6.40 -8.69
N ILE A 38 -16.91 5.28 -9.04
CA ILE A 38 -16.03 5.13 -10.20
C ILE A 38 -16.13 3.69 -10.72
N TYR A 39 -16.03 3.50 -12.03
CA TYR A 39 -15.79 2.18 -12.63
C TYR A 39 -14.34 2.11 -13.08
N HIS A 40 -13.68 0.99 -12.81
CA HIS A 40 -12.29 0.80 -13.18
C HIS A 40 -12.03 -0.63 -13.65
N SER A 41 -10.90 -0.81 -14.32
CA SER A 41 -10.35 -2.08 -14.74
C SER A 41 -8.88 -2.16 -14.32
N GLU A 42 -8.50 -3.34 -13.83
CA GLU A 42 -7.13 -3.66 -13.49
C GLU A 42 -6.77 -4.98 -14.17
N TYR A 43 -5.64 -5.01 -14.87
CA TYR A 43 -5.16 -6.23 -15.52
C TYR A 43 -3.64 -6.31 -15.53
N ASN A 44 -3.13 -7.52 -15.72
CA ASN A 44 -1.69 -7.74 -15.85
C ASN A 44 -1.17 -7.07 -17.13
N ALA A 45 -0.27 -6.10 -16.99
CA ALA A 45 0.29 -5.38 -18.12
C ALA A 45 1.36 -6.21 -18.87
N SER A 46 1.87 -7.27 -18.26
CA SER A 46 2.85 -8.18 -18.85
C SER A 46 2.19 -9.28 -19.66
N LYS A 47 2.83 -9.66 -20.76
CA LYS A 47 2.45 -10.83 -21.59
C LYS A 47 3.14 -12.12 -21.14
N THR A 48 4.17 -12.01 -20.30
CA THR A 48 5.11 -13.10 -20.00
C THR A 48 5.36 -13.31 -18.52
N GLU A 49 5.06 -12.32 -17.68
CA GLU A 49 5.27 -12.39 -16.24
C GLU A 49 3.93 -12.40 -15.51
N ASP A 50 3.82 -13.20 -14.45
CA ASP A 50 2.67 -13.15 -13.56
C ASP A 50 2.67 -11.85 -12.75
N ALA A 51 1.46 -11.31 -12.52
CA ALA A 51 1.25 -10.20 -11.61
C ALA A 51 0.92 -10.72 -10.20
N LYS A 52 1.69 -10.31 -9.20
CA LYS A 52 1.35 -10.47 -7.78
C LYS A 52 1.30 -9.09 -7.15
N PHE A 53 0.24 -8.81 -6.42
CA PHE A 53 0.06 -7.51 -5.80
C PHE A 53 -0.85 -7.63 -4.57
N LEU A 54 -0.77 -6.64 -3.69
CA LEU A 54 -1.74 -6.46 -2.61
C LEU A 54 -2.77 -5.44 -3.05
N GLN A 55 -4.03 -5.75 -2.81
CA GLN A 55 -5.11 -4.78 -2.93
C GLN A 55 -5.79 -4.61 -1.57
N ILE A 56 -5.71 -3.40 -1.03
CA ILE A 56 -6.12 -3.09 0.34
C ILE A 56 -7.19 -2.01 0.28
N TRP A 57 -8.34 -2.32 0.89
CA TRP A 57 -9.52 -1.46 0.87
C TRP A 57 -9.74 -0.89 2.27
N ILE A 58 -9.78 0.43 2.38
CA ILE A 58 -9.93 1.15 3.63
C ILE A 58 -11.21 2.00 3.56
N ILE A 59 -12.09 1.82 4.54
CA ILE A 59 -13.29 2.64 4.68
C ILE A 59 -12.84 4.07 5.02
N PRO A 60 -13.21 5.11 4.24
CA PRO A 60 -12.85 6.49 4.56
C PRO A 60 -13.69 7.04 5.71
N ASN A 61 -13.18 8.07 6.39
CA ASN A 61 -13.93 8.89 7.35
C ASN A 61 -14.80 9.95 6.66
N VAL A 62 -14.54 10.23 5.38
CA VAL A 62 -15.28 11.22 4.59
C VAL A 62 -15.83 10.53 3.35
N GLU A 63 -17.14 10.62 3.17
CA GLU A 63 -17.84 10.05 2.02
C GLU A 63 -18.30 11.15 1.06
N GLY A 64 -18.69 10.76 -0.16
CA GLY A 64 -19.23 11.70 -1.16
C GLY A 64 -18.20 12.69 -1.72
N THR A 65 -16.91 12.43 -1.54
CA THR A 65 -15.83 13.18 -2.20
C THR A 65 -15.81 12.91 -3.69
N LYS A 66 -15.09 13.74 -4.47
CA LYS A 66 -14.85 13.45 -5.88
C LYS A 66 -13.91 12.24 -5.99
N PRO A 67 -14.05 11.39 -7.02
CA PRO A 67 -13.07 10.36 -7.28
C PRO A 67 -11.69 10.98 -7.54
N GLU A 68 -10.66 10.39 -6.94
CA GLU A 68 -9.26 10.82 -7.09
C GLU A 68 -8.36 9.60 -7.31
N TYR A 69 -7.30 9.78 -8.07
CA TYR A 69 -6.39 8.72 -8.48
C TYR A 69 -4.96 9.25 -8.55
N HIS A 70 -4.03 8.56 -7.89
CA HIS A 70 -2.62 8.92 -7.91
C HIS A 70 -1.71 7.69 -7.84
N ASN A 71 -0.58 7.79 -8.54
CA ASN A 71 0.53 6.85 -8.41
C ASN A 71 1.72 7.52 -7.72
N TYR A 72 2.44 6.76 -6.91
CA TYR A 72 3.61 7.25 -6.18
C TYR A 72 4.76 6.26 -6.27
N ASP A 73 5.95 6.76 -6.56
CA ASP A 73 7.18 6.00 -6.43
C ASP A 73 7.67 6.05 -4.98
N ILE A 74 7.66 4.90 -4.31
CA ILE A 74 8.09 4.80 -2.91
C ILE A 74 9.50 4.20 -2.77
N ARG A 75 10.15 3.80 -3.88
CA ARG A 75 11.51 3.24 -3.86
C ARG A 75 12.52 4.10 -3.11
N PRO A 76 12.52 5.46 -3.21
CA PRO A 76 13.45 6.30 -2.44
C PRO A 76 13.28 6.19 -0.92
N LEU A 77 12.12 5.74 -0.44
CA LEU A 77 11.84 5.55 0.98
C LEU A 77 12.26 4.17 1.48
N LEU A 78 12.30 3.16 0.59
CA LEU A 78 12.56 1.77 0.96
C LEU A 78 14.04 1.53 1.23
N LYS A 79 14.40 1.58 2.51
CA LYS A 79 15.76 1.27 2.98
C LYS A 79 15.76 -0.09 3.68
N ARG A 80 16.81 -0.86 3.42
CA ARG A 80 17.01 -2.16 4.05
C ARG A 80 17.20 -1.98 5.56
N ASN A 81 16.59 -2.86 6.35
CA ASN A 81 16.60 -2.83 7.82
C ASN A 81 15.89 -1.61 8.45
N GLU A 82 15.01 -0.95 7.70
CA GLU A 82 14.17 0.15 8.17
C GLU A 82 12.70 -0.08 7.79
N LEU A 83 11.77 0.50 8.56
CA LEU A 83 10.36 0.59 8.19
C LEU A 83 10.08 1.98 7.61
N ALA A 84 9.68 2.02 6.34
CA ALA A 84 9.32 3.24 5.65
C ALA A 84 7.81 3.44 5.69
N THR A 85 7.34 4.57 6.20
CA THR A 85 5.92 4.94 6.15
C THR A 85 5.67 5.78 4.90
N PHE A 86 4.75 5.34 4.05
CA PHE A 86 4.52 5.94 2.73
C PHE A 86 3.08 6.39 2.50
N ILE A 87 2.14 5.97 3.36
CA ILE A 87 0.78 6.51 3.44
C ILE A 87 0.53 7.01 4.86
N SER A 88 -0.11 8.16 4.98
CA SER A 88 -0.61 8.70 6.24
C SER A 88 -1.86 9.57 6.01
N PRO A 89 -2.63 9.93 7.05
CA PRO A 89 -3.82 10.77 6.87
C PRO A 89 -3.49 12.18 6.36
N SER A 90 -2.28 12.68 6.65
CA SER A 90 -1.74 13.97 6.20
C SER A 90 -0.27 14.09 6.60
N GLY A 91 0.45 15.03 5.99
CA GLY A 91 1.81 15.41 6.41
C GLY A 91 2.88 14.99 5.41
N ASN A 92 4.03 14.50 5.90
CA ASN A 92 5.25 14.35 5.10
C ASN A 92 5.40 12.98 4.39
N THR A 93 4.30 12.27 4.13
CA THR A 93 4.32 11.05 3.31
C THR A 93 3.96 11.37 1.86
N PRO A 94 4.42 10.59 0.87
CA PRO A 94 4.05 10.83 -0.52
C PRO A 94 2.55 10.74 -0.78
N ALA A 95 1.88 9.76 -0.14
CA ALA A 95 0.48 9.47 -0.37
C ALA A 95 -0.37 9.69 0.89
N HIS A 96 -1.66 9.96 0.67
CA HIS A 96 -2.63 10.21 1.72
C HIS A 96 -3.93 9.44 1.49
N LEU A 97 -4.63 9.15 2.60
CA LEU A 97 -5.97 8.55 2.61
C LEU A 97 -6.91 9.43 3.41
N LEU A 98 -8.20 9.40 3.04
CA LEU A 98 -9.26 10.02 3.83
C LEU A 98 -9.64 9.20 5.07
N GLN A 99 -8.66 8.66 5.80
CA GLN A 99 -8.83 7.84 7.01
C GLN A 99 -7.61 8.02 7.92
N ASP A 100 -7.80 7.82 9.23
CA ASP A 100 -6.74 7.66 10.23
C ASP A 100 -6.00 6.32 10.08
N ALA A 101 -5.32 6.14 8.94
CA ALA A 101 -4.56 4.95 8.59
C ALA A 101 -3.14 5.31 8.12
N TRP A 102 -2.18 4.43 8.44
CA TRP A 102 -0.78 4.54 8.05
C TRP A 102 -0.33 3.23 7.44
N PHE A 103 0.39 3.31 6.32
CA PHE A 103 0.98 2.13 5.70
C PHE A 103 2.49 2.27 5.77
N SER A 104 3.12 1.22 6.28
CA SER A 104 4.56 1.10 6.36
C SER A 104 5.01 -0.22 5.75
N MET A 105 6.17 -0.22 5.11
CA MET A 105 6.77 -1.42 4.53
C MET A 105 8.28 -1.39 4.76
N GLY A 106 8.87 -2.56 4.90
CA GLY A 106 10.31 -2.71 5.05
C GLY A 106 10.76 -4.13 4.77
N THR A 107 12.06 -4.27 4.53
CA THR A 107 12.73 -5.56 4.37
C THR A 107 13.82 -5.64 5.42
N LEU A 108 13.77 -6.69 6.24
CA LEU A 108 14.69 -6.90 7.36
C LEU A 108 15.56 -8.12 7.07
N ASP A 109 16.85 -7.99 7.36
CA ASP A 109 17.77 -9.11 7.38
C ASP A 109 17.60 -9.95 8.64
N ALA A 110 18.00 -11.23 8.58
CA ALA A 110 17.97 -12.10 9.74
C ALA A 110 18.76 -11.50 10.92
N GLY A 111 18.16 -11.53 12.11
CA GLY A 111 18.74 -10.96 13.32
C GLY A 111 18.59 -9.44 13.47
N GLN A 112 18.05 -8.73 12.47
CA GLN A 112 17.70 -7.32 12.60
C GLN A 112 16.34 -7.15 13.26
N SER A 113 16.16 -6.01 13.92
CA SER A 113 14.91 -5.66 14.58
C SER A 113 14.58 -4.19 14.36
N VAL A 114 13.29 -3.90 14.31
CA VAL A 114 12.75 -2.54 14.17
C VAL A 114 11.62 -2.38 15.18
N THR A 115 11.46 -1.15 15.68
CA THR A 115 10.36 -0.81 16.58
C THR A 115 9.30 -0.04 15.80
N TYR A 116 8.10 -0.61 15.68
CA TYR A 116 6.94 0.13 15.20
C TYR A 116 6.29 0.89 16.35
N ARG A 117 6.10 2.21 16.20
CA ARG A 117 5.41 3.05 17.18
C ARG A 117 4.03 3.42 16.66
N MET A 118 3.01 3.18 17.47
CA MET A 118 1.64 3.56 17.15
C MET A 118 1.55 5.06 16.88
N HIS A 119 0.93 5.44 15.75
CA HIS A 119 0.77 6.85 15.38
C HIS A 119 -0.31 7.58 16.19
N LYS A 120 -1.31 6.85 16.71
CA LYS A 120 -2.40 7.37 17.54
C LYS A 120 -2.76 6.39 18.66
N PRO A 121 -3.32 6.85 19.79
CA PRO A 121 -3.91 5.96 20.78
C PRO A 121 -5.17 5.28 20.21
N ARG A 122 -5.51 4.10 20.75
CA ARG A 122 -6.72 3.33 20.38
C ARG A 122 -6.81 2.93 18.90
N THR A 123 -5.67 2.81 18.21
CA THR A 123 -5.60 2.17 16.89
C THR A 123 -5.08 0.73 17.02
N GLY A 124 -5.35 -0.10 16.02
CA GLY A 124 -4.77 -1.43 15.88
C GLY A 124 -3.62 -1.45 14.89
N VAL A 125 -2.85 -2.54 14.86
CA VAL A 125 -1.85 -2.82 13.83
C VAL A 125 -2.21 -4.13 13.16
N TYR A 126 -2.22 -4.12 11.84
CA TYR A 126 -2.24 -5.32 11.03
C TYR A 126 -0.87 -5.46 10.36
N ILE A 127 -0.26 -6.63 10.49
CA ILE A 127 1.03 -6.93 9.89
C ILE A 127 0.83 -8.07 8.91
N PHE A 128 1.26 -7.86 7.67
CA PHE A 128 1.22 -8.86 6.61
C PHE A 128 2.64 -9.19 6.20
N ILE A 129 3.01 -10.46 6.29
CA ILE A 129 4.34 -10.93 5.90
C ILE A 129 4.28 -11.34 4.44
N ILE A 130 4.90 -10.53 3.59
CA ILE A 130 4.99 -10.78 2.15
C ILE A 130 5.83 -12.03 1.87
N GLU A 131 6.97 -12.15 2.55
CA GLU A 131 7.90 -13.26 2.41
C GLU A 131 8.75 -13.40 3.68
N GLY A 132 9.04 -14.64 4.07
CA GLY A 132 9.94 -14.96 5.17
C GLY A 132 9.23 -15.15 6.52
N GLU A 133 9.98 -14.95 7.60
CA GLU A 133 9.52 -15.16 8.97
C GLU A 133 9.98 -14.01 9.87
N ILE A 134 9.17 -13.67 10.87
CA ILE A 134 9.48 -12.63 11.84
C ILE A 134 8.90 -12.98 13.22
N ASN A 135 9.58 -12.53 14.27
CA ASN A 135 9.01 -12.50 15.61
C ASN A 135 8.42 -11.11 15.90
N ILE A 136 7.14 -11.04 16.22
CA ILE A 136 6.45 -9.81 16.61
C ILE A 136 5.96 -9.98 18.05
N ALA A 137 6.50 -9.17 18.96
CA ALA A 137 6.12 -9.17 20.37
C ALA A 137 6.10 -10.57 21.03
N GLY A 138 7.02 -11.45 20.63
CA GLY A 138 7.12 -12.82 21.14
C GLY A 138 6.39 -13.87 20.31
N GLU A 139 5.58 -13.48 19.32
CA GLU A 139 4.86 -14.39 18.42
C GLU A 139 5.63 -14.58 17.10
N ASN A 140 5.88 -15.83 16.71
CA ASN A 140 6.51 -16.14 15.42
C ASN A 140 5.45 -16.26 14.34
N LEU A 141 5.60 -15.47 13.28
CA LEU A 141 4.73 -15.48 12.11
C LEU A 141 5.59 -15.69 10.87
N GLY A 142 5.05 -16.41 9.88
CA GLY A 142 5.71 -16.65 8.59
C GLY A 142 4.74 -16.47 7.43
N SER A 143 5.29 -16.18 6.24
CA SER A 143 4.52 -16.25 5.00
C SER A 143 4.16 -17.72 4.72
N THR A 144 2.87 -18.04 4.60
CA THR A 144 2.38 -19.34 4.16
C THR A 144 2.59 -19.56 2.67
#